data_AF-A0A1Z9HYT1-F1
#
_entry.id   AF-A0A1Z9HYT1-F1
#
_cell.length_a   1.000
_cell.length_b   1.000
_cell.length_c   1.000
_cell.angle_alpha   90.00
_cell.angle_beta   90.00
_cell.angle_gamma   90.00
#
_symmetry.space_group_name_H-M   'P 1'
#
loop_
_entity.id
_entity.type
_entity.pdbx_description
1 polymer ?
#
loop_
_entity_poly.entity_id
_entity_poly.type
_entity_poly.pdbx_seq_one_letter_code
_entity_poly.pdbx_strand_id
1 'polypeptide(L)'
;MDKLNFNYFLEIEPNKVSLLFFSNIENKVIKSKIIDLSNISRSPNPILSSEKIIEENIYIFEKSIKNFFKSCTCILKNLNSSKINLSISKNLGGKIIEKNEIEYLIRDGKQQIETNNNKIKICHILISSFNVDGKIMKEIPLGIECNKLSVELKFICFSEELILSIENLFINLGIKISKFVCHKYLSEYSEKDPKMNIYSAAYDILNGANVNEVDVKPKKMLPKGFFVRLFNFFR
;
A
#
# COMPACT_ATOMS: atom_id res chain seq x y z
N MET A 1 -5.21 -3.89 -27.30
CA MET A 1 -4.85 -2.90 -26.27
C MET A 1 -3.87 -3.56 -25.34
N ASP A 2 -2.61 -3.14 -25.37
CA ASP A 2 -1.59 -3.73 -24.51
C ASP A 2 -1.91 -3.45 -23.04
N LYS A 3 -1.84 -4.51 -22.22
CA LYS A 3 -2.12 -4.46 -20.77
C LYS A 3 -1.19 -3.51 -19.99
N LEU A 4 -0.14 -2.99 -20.63
CA LEU A 4 0.87 -2.10 -20.03
C LEU A 4 0.43 -0.63 -19.95
N ASN A 5 -0.62 -0.23 -20.68
CA ASN A 5 -0.97 1.18 -20.83
C ASN A 5 -2.06 1.67 -19.86
N PHE A 6 -2.61 0.78 -19.04
CA PHE A 6 -3.71 1.10 -18.16
C PHE A 6 -3.51 0.56 -16.76
N ASN A 7 -4.02 1.30 -15.78
CA ASN A 7 -4.12 0.87 -14.39
C ASN A 7 -5.58 0.84 -13.94
N TYR A 8 -5.86 -0.07 -13.03
CA TYR A 8 -7.14 -0.15 -12.34
C TYR A 8 -6.97 0.32 -10.91
N PHE A 9 -7.79 1.27 -10.51
CA PHE A 9 -7.88 1.69 -9.12
C PHE A 9 -9.24 1.30 -8.55
N LEU A 10 -9.21 0.87 -7.30
CA LEU A 10 -10.35 0.61 -6.47
C LEU A 10 -10.28 1.59 -5.30
N GLU A 11 -11.17 2.57 -5.23
CA GLU A 11 -11.23 3.49 -4.09
C GLU A 11 -12.31 3.02 -3.12
N ILE A 12 -11.91 2.74 -1.87
CA ILE A 12 -12.81 2.31 -0.81
C ILE A 12 -12.96 3.41 0.23
N GLU A 13 -14.21 3.78 0.46
CA GLU A 13 -14.69 4.64 1.53
C GLU A 13 -15.76 3.89 2.35
N PRO A 14 -16.07 4.29 3.59
CA PRO A 14 -16.98 3.55 4.47
C PRO A 14 -18.31 3.10 3.83
N ASN A 15 -18.91 3.94 2.99
CA ASN A 15 -20.20 3.69 2.35
C ASN A 15 -20.13 3.78 0.81
N LYS A 16 -18.93 3.68 0.22
CA LYS A 16 -18.76 3.89 -1.21
C LYS A 16 -17.59 3.09 -1.74
N VAL A 17 -17.80 2.47 -2.90
CA VAL A 17 -16.75 1.82 -3.67
C VAL A 17 -16.69 2.48 -5.03
N SER A 18 -15.50 2.91 -5.47
CA SER A 18 -15.31 3.45 -6.81
C SER A 18 -14.37 2.57 -7.63
N LEU A 19 -14.82 2.18 -8.82
CA LEU A 19 -14.02 1.47 -9.82
C LEU A 19 -13.48 2.50 -10.80
N LEU A 20 -12.18 2.48 -11.05
CA LEU A 20 -11.53 3.43 -11.95
C LEU A 20 -10.64 2.72 -12.96
N PHE A 21 -10.71 3.20 -14.20
CA PHE A 21 -9.88 2.80 -15.32
C PHE A 21 -9.04 4.00 -15.76
N PHE A 22 -7.74 3.88 -15.56
CA PHE A 22 -6.77 4.97 -15.71
C PHE A 22 -5.84 4.70 -16.89
N SER A 23 -5.60 5.71 -17.73
CA SER A 23 -4.64 5.66 -18.83
C SER A 23 -3.31 6.20 -18.37
N ASN A 24 -2.27 5.37 -18.45
CA ASN A 24 -0.90 5.73 -18.09
C ASN A 24 -0.33 6.74 -19.08
N ILE A 25 -0.70 6.61 -20.35
CA ILE A 25 -0.22 7.47 -21.45
C ILE A 25 -0.81 8.88 -21.31
N GLU A 26 -2.11 8.97 -21.01
CA GLU A 26 -2.82 10.24 -20.90
C GLU A 26 -2.77 10.81 -19.48
N ASN A 27 -2.19 10.08 -18.52
CA ASN A 27 -2.11 10.39 -17.10
C ASN A 27 -3.47 10.84 -16.52
N LYS A 28 -4.55 10.12 -16.86
CA LYS A 28 -5.91 10.50 -16.46
C LYS A 28 -6.86 9.32 -16.33
N VAL A 29 -7.92 9.52 -15.55
CA VAL A 29 -9.04 8.59 -15.47
C VAL A 29 -9.83 8.65 -16.78
N ILE A 30 -9.90 7.51 -17.47
CA ILE A 30 -10.69 7.35 -18.71
C ILE A 30 -12.14 7.05 -18.36
N LYS A 31 -12.35 6.24 -17.32
CA LYS A 31 -13.68 5.89 -16.85
C LYS A 31 -13.71 5.63 -15.36
N SER A 32 -14.78 6.04 -14.72
CA SER A 32 -15.06 5.70 -13.33
C SER A 32 -16.51 5.24 -13.16
N LYS A 33 -16.74 4.43 -12.14
CA LYS A 33 -18.06 4.03 -11.68
C LYS A 33 -18.08 4.10 -10.16
N ILE A 34 -19.01 4.87 -9.62
CA ILE A 34 -19.24 4.97 -8.18
C ILE A 34 -20.39 4.03 -7.82
N ILE A 35 -20.19 3.25 -6.76
CA ILE A 35 -21.16 2.35 -6.15
C ILE A 35 -21.45 2.93 -4.77
N ASP A 36 -22.65 3.47 -4.61
CA ASP A 36 -23.11 4.03 -3.34
C ASP A 36 -23.74 2.91 -2.48
N LEU A 37 -23.21 2.73 -1.28
CA LEU A 37 -23.64 1.72 -0.31
C LEU A 37 -24.32 2.35 0.92
N SER A 38 -24.59 3.67 0.89
CA SER A 38 -25.23 4.38 2.00
C SER A 38 -26.60 3.82 2.37
N ASN A 39 -27.38 3.34 1.41
CA ASN A 39 -28.69 2.72 1.69
C ASN A 39 -28.58 1.33 2.36
N ILE A 40 -27.37 0.76 2.41
CA ILE A 40 -27.05 -0.54 3.02
C ILE A 40 -26.41 -0.34 4.42
N SER A 41 -26.22 0.92 4.85
CA SER A 41 -25.45 1.34 6.04
C SER A 41 -25.98 0.88 7.40
N ARG A 42 -27.05 0.07 7.45
CA ARG A 42 -27.49 -0.57 8.69
C ARG A 42 -26.59 -1.75 9.10
N SER A 43 -25.72 -2.21 8.19
CA SER A 43 -24.69 -3.20 8.48
C SER A 43 -23.47 -2.55 9.18
N PRO A 44 -22.87 -3.19 10.20
CA PRO A 44 -21.62 -2.72 10.80
C PRO A 44 -20.43 -2.71 9.82
N ASN A 45 -20.54 -3.42 8.68
CA ASN A 45 -19.57 -3.37 7.60
C ASN A 45 -20.30 -3.37 6.23
N PRO A 46 -20.67 -2.19 5.71
CA PRO A 46 -21.48 -2.05 4.48
C PRO A 46 -20.85 -2.69 3.25
N ILE A 47 -19.53 -2.59 3.11
CA ILE A 47 -18.77 -3.13 1.98
C ILE A 47 -18.89 -4.66 1.92
N LEU A 48 -18.67 -5.35 3.04
CA LEU A 48 -18.76 -6.82 3.10
C LEU A 48 -20.19 -7.32 2.85
N SER A 49 -21.20 -6.59 3.32
CA SER A 49 -22.60 -6.94 3.09
C SER A 49 -23.10 -6.65 1.67
N SER A 50 -22.27 -6.06 0.81
CA SER A 50 -22.67 -5.56 -0.52
C SER A 50 -22.03 -6.34 -1.68
N GLU A 51 -21.50 -7.54 -1.43
CA GLU A 51 -20.76 -8.33 -2.42
C GLU A 51 -21.49 -8.46 -3.76
N LYS A 52 -22.77 -8.86 -3.77
CA LYS A 52 -23.57 -9.00 -5.01
C LYS A 52 -23.72 -7.69 -5.78
N ILE A 53 -23.98 -6.59 -5.07
CA ILE A 53 -24.14 -5.26 -5.69
C ILE A 53 -22.80 -4.81 -6.29
N ILE A 54 -21.70 -5.09 -5.61
CA ILE A 54 -20.35 -4.79 -6.09
C ILE A 54 -20.04 -5.64 -7.33
N GLU A 55 -20.35 -6.95 -7.31
CA GLU A 55 -20.18 -7.88 -8.43
C GLU A 55 -20.91 -7.42 -9.70
N GLU A 56 -22.21 -7.09 -9.58
CA GLU A 56 -23.01 -6.60 -10.70
C GLU A 56 -22.42 -5.31 -11.31
N ASN A 57 -21.95 -4.40 -10.46
CA ASN A 57 -21.35 -3.15 -10.90
C ASN A 57 -19.97 -3.36 -11.55
N ILE A 58 -19.16 -4.32 -11.07
CA ILE A 58 -17.92 -4.72 -11.72
C ILE A 58 -18.22 -5.24 -13.13
N TYR A 59 -19.19 -6.14 -13.28
CA TYR A 59 -19.56 -6.70 -14.57
C TYR A 59 -19.99 -5.61 -15.58
N ILE A 60 -20.83 -4.68 -15.13
CA ILE A 60 -21.25 -3.52 -15.94
C ILE A 60 -20.03 -2.67 -16.31
N PHE A 61 -19.15 -2.40 -15.35
CA PHE A 61 -17.96 -1.59 -15.57
C PHE A 61 -17.01 -2.23 -16.60
N GLU A 62 -16.70 -3.51 -16.46
CA GLU A 62 -15.85 -4.29 -17.38
C GLU A 62 -16.39 -4.29 -18.81
N LYS A 63 -17.69 -4.55 -18.99
CA LYS A 63 -18.36 -4.43 -20.30
C LYS A 63 -18.17 -3.05 -20.92
N SER A 64 -18.30 -2.03 -20.08
CA SER A 64 -18.26 -0.64 -20.52
C SER A 64 -16.86 -0.15 -20.92
N ILE A 65 -15.80 -0.83 -20.48
CA ILE A 65 -14.41 -0.56 -20.87
C ILE A 65 -13.86 -1.62 -21.85
N LYS A 66 -14.64 -2.68 -22.15
CA LYS A 66 -14.24 -3.82 -22.97
C LYS A 66 -12.95 -4.48 -22.49
N ASN A 67 -12.75 -4.55 -21.17
CA ASN A 67 -11.54 -5.09 -20.55
C ASN A 67 -11.88 -5.64 -19.15
N PHE A 68 -11.07 -6.59 -18.68
CA PHE A 68 -11.28 -7.26 -17.39
C PHE A 68 -10.48 -6.59 -16.26
N PHE A 69 -11.15 -6.38 -15.14
CA PHE A 69 -10.64 -5.78 -13.91
C PHE A 69 -9.89 -6.83 -13.06
N LYS A 70 -8.90 -7.52 -13.62
CA LYS A 70 -8.29 -8.70 -12.95
C LYS A 70 -7.39 -8.36 -11.75
N SER A 71 -6.76 -7.20 -11.76
CA SER A 71 -5.92 -6.73 -10.66
C SER A 71 -5.92 -5.23 -10.58
N CYS A 72 -5.90 -4.69 -9.37
CA CYS A 72 -5.98 -3.26 -9.11
C CYS A 72 -5.12 -2.82 -7.92
N THR A 73 -4.90 -1.52 -7.81
CA THR A 73 -4.43 -0.87 -6.59
C THR A 73 -5.63 -0.37 -5.79
N CYS A 74 -5.69 -0.70 -4.50
CA CYS A 74 -6.76 -0.28 -3.62
C CYS A 74 -6.37 1.00 -2.86
N ILE A 75 -7.13 2.08 -3.04
CA ILE A 75 -6.96 3.37 -2.37
C ILE A 75 -7.95 3.42 -1.20
N LEU A 76 -7.42 3.55 0.02
CA LEU A 76 -8.19 3.62 1.25
C LEU A 76 -8.43 5.07 1.61
N LYS A 77 -9.69 5.52 1.51
CA LYS A 77 -10.09 6.90 1.70
C LYS A 77 -11.09 7.02 2.83
N ASN A 78 -10.93 8.03 3.69
CA ASN A 78 -11.77 8.24 4.87
C ASN A 78 -11.83 7.02 5.81
N LEU A 79 -10.80 6.17 5.78
CA LEU A 79 -10.63 5.02 6.66
C LEU A 79 -9.55 5.33 7.71
N ASN A 80 -9.72 4.77 8.91
CA ASN A 80 -8.81 5.04 10.02
C ASN A 80 -7.43 4.41 9.76
N SER A 81 -6.43 5.27 9.60
CA SER A 81 -5.03 4.90 9.47
C SER A 81 -4.27 5.26 10.75
N SER A 82 -3.42 4.35 11.23
CA SER A 82 -2.44 4.64 12.29
C SER A 82 -1.13 5.12 11.67
N LYS A 83 -0.60 6.25 12.17
CA LYS A 83 0.75 6.73 11.83
C LYS A 83 1.70 6.36 12.98
N ILE A 84 2.77 5.64 12.69
CA ILE A 84 3.79 5.27 13.68
C ILE A 84 5.13 5.85 13.23
N ASN A 85 5.78 6.61 14.11
CA ASN A 85 7.13 7.12 13.86
C ASN A 85 8.11 6.26 14.67
N LEU A 86 9.19 5.81 14.05
CA LEU A 86 10.21 4.98 14.67
C LEU A 86 11.60 5.47 14.25
N SER A 87 12.44 5.74 15.23
CA SER A 87 13.87 5.95 15.02
C SER A 87 14.61 4.65 15.34
N ILE A 88 15.42 4.17 14.40
CA ILE A 88 16.21 2.96 14.59
C ILE A 88 17.68 3.23 14.28
N SER A 89 18.56 2.73 15.14
CA SER A 89 19.98 3.09 15.11
C SER A 89 20.88 1.87 15.13
N LYS A 90 22.02 1.96 14.46
CA LYS A 90 23.10 0.98 14.51
C LYS A 90 24.44 1.68 14.71
N ASN A 91 25.28 1.10 15.55
CA ASN A 91 26.69 1.50 15.66
C ASN A 91 27.49 0.81 14.54
N LEU A 92 28.12 1.60 13.68
CA LEU A 92 28.97 1.14 12.58
C LEU A 92 30.45 1.13 12.95
N GLY A 93 30.85 1.79 14.05
CA GLY A 93 32.22 1.76 14.57
C GLY A 93 33.27 2.34 13.61
N GLY A 94 32.95 3.47 12.96
CA GLY A 94 33.85 4.14 12.01
C GLY A 94 33.87 3.47 10.63
N LYS A 95 32.84 2.69 10.28
CA LYS A 95 32.72 2.12 8.92
C LYS A 95 31.96 3.08 8.01
N ILE A 96 32.20 2.91 6.71
CA ILE A 96 31.48 3.59 5.65
C ILE A 96 30.04 3.09 5.59
N ILE A 97 29.09 4.01 5.46
CA ILE A 97 27.67 3.68 5.26
C ILE A 97 27.48 3.08 3.86
N GLU A 98 27.12 1.80 3.84
CA GLU A 98 26.73 1.05 2.65
C GLU A 98 25.20 0.89 2.58
N LYS A 99 24.68 0.52 1.40
CA LYS A 99 23.24 0.35 1.17
C LYS A 99 22.63 -0.74 2.06
N ASN A 100 23.35 -1.84 2.26
CA ASN A 100 22.96 -2.96 3.11
C ASN A 100 22.68 -2.55 4.57
N GLU A 101 23.40 -1.56 5.10
CA GLU A 101 23.23 -1.03 6.46
C GLU A 101 21.91 -0.28 6.61
N ILE A 102 21.56 0.53 5.61
CA ILE A 102 20.27 1.22 5.55
C ILE A 102 19.13 0.23 5.37
N GLU A 103 19.27 -0.74 4.45
CA GLU A 103 18.29 -1.81 4.24
C GLU A 103 18.07 -2.65 5.50
N TYR A 104 19.15 -2.92 6.26
CA TYR A 104 19.08 -3.61 7.54
C TYR A 104 18.24 -2.82 8.55
N LEU A 105 18.52 -1.53 8.73
CA LEU A 105 17.79 -0.66 9.66
C LEU A 105 16.30 -0.57 9.30
N ILE A 106 15.97 -0.42 8.01
CA ILE A 106 14.58 -0.39 7.55
C ILE A 106 13.89 -1.73 7.83
N ARG A 107 14.54 -2.86 7.55
CA ARG A 107 14.00 -4.21 7.80
C ARG A 107 13.79 -4.46 9.28
N ASP A 108 14.73 -4.06 10.13
CA ASP A 108 14.63 -4.18 11.58
C ASP A 108 13.49 -3.30 12.11
N GLY A 109 13.38 -2.05 11.66
CA GLY A 109 12.29 -1.17 12.03
C GLY A 109 10.91 -1.73 11.65
N LYS A 110 10.79 -2.25 10.43
CA LYS A 110 9.58 -2.97 9.98
C LYS A 110 9.26 -4.17 10.89
N GLN A 111 10.26 -4.99 11.22
CA GLN A 111 10.08 -6.16 12.07
C GLN A 111 9.63 -5.77 13.49
N GLN A 112 10.16 -4.68 14.05
CA GLN A 112 9.72 -4.18 15.36
C GLN A 112 8.26 -3.77 15.36
N ILE A 113 7.77 -3.13 14.29
CA ILE A 113 6.35 -2.79 14.16
C ILE A 113 5.49 -4.05 14.03
N GLU A 114 5.86 -4.98 13.15
CA GLU A 114 5.10 -6.22 12.91
C GLU A 114 5.04 -7.13 14.14
N THR A 115 6.12 -7.20 14.94
CA THR A 115 6.19 -8.08 16.12
C THR A 115 5.37 -7.52 17.29
N ASN A 116 5.36 -6.20 17.47
CA ASN A 116 4.69 -5.56 18.60
C ASN A 116 3.23 -5.17 18.32
N ASN A 117 2.79 -5.20 17.06
CA ASN A 117 1.45 -4.78 16.65
C ASN A 117 0.83 -5.82 15.71
N ASN A 118 0.48 -6.99 16.23
CA ASN A 118 -0.05 -8.11 15.44
C ASN A 118 -1.44 -7.90 14.81
N LYS A 119 -2.03 -6.70 14.92
CA LYS A 119 -3.35 -6.36 14.37
C LYS A 119 -3.31 -5.22 13.36
N ILE A 120 -2.12 -4.82 12.91
CA ILE A 120 -1.98 -3.77 11.90
C ILE A 120 -1.27 -4.30 10.65
N LYS A 121 -1.67 -3.78 9.51
CA LYS A 121 -1.00 -3.96 8.24
C LYS A 121 -0.25 -2.68 7.87
N ILE A 122 1.06 -2.78 7.67
CA ILE A 122 1.88 -1.70 7.13
C ILE A 122 1.56 -1.56 5.63
N CYS A 123 1.09 -0.38 5.21
CA CYS A 123 0.82 -0.06 3.81
C CYS A 123 1.92 0.82 3.20
N HIS A 124 2.49 1.73 3.99
CA HIS A 124 3.62 2.57 3.57
C HIS A 124 4.70 2.62 4.62
N ILE A 125 5.95 2.67 4.17
CA ILE A 125 7.14 2.96 4.98
C ILE A 125 7.84 4.14 4.30
N LEU A 126 7.95 5.26 5.01
CA LEU A 126 8.54 6.50 4.52
C LEU A 126 9.78 6.83 5.34
N ILE A 127 10.89 7.15 4.68
CA ILE A 127 12.09 7.67 5.32
C ILE A 127 11.93 9.18 5.48
N SER A 128 12.02 9.67 6.72
CA SER A 128 11.94 11.11 7.00
C SER A 128 13.31 11.78 6.97
N SER A 129 14.31 11.10 7.53
CA SER A 129 15.68 11.59 7.61
C SER A 129 16.63 10.49 8.08
N PHE A 130 17.91 10.76 7.92
CA PHE A 130 19.01 10.01 8.50
C PHE A 130 19.68 10.87 9.57
N ASN A 131 20.24 10.24 10.60
CA ASN A 131 21.11 10.89 11.56
C ASN A 131 22.48 10.20 11.52
N VAL A 132 23.52 10.94 11.16
CA VAL A 132 24.90 10.47 11.04
C VAL A 132 25.73 11.19 12.09
N ASP A 133 26.10 10.49 13.17
CA ASP A 133 26.86 11.04 14.30
C ASP A 133 26.29 12.36 14.87
N GLY A 134 24.96 12.45 14.97
CA GLY A 134 24.25 13.62 15.47
C GLY A 134 23.80 14.60 14.37
N LYS A 135 24.27 14.45 13.13
CA LYS A 135 23.93 15.33 12.00
C LYS A 135 22.73 14.79 11.22
N ILE A 136 21.67 15.59 11.11
CA ILE A 136 20.45 15.22 10.37
C ILE A 136 20.66 15.46 8.88
N MET A 137 20.34 14.44 8.08
CA MET A 137 20.43 14.46 6.61
C MET A 137 19.10 14.00 6.02
N LYS A 138 18.68 14.61 4.90
CA LYS A 138 17.46 14.18 4.16
C LYS A 138 17.77 13.19 3.04
N GLU A 139 18.98 13.27 2.50
CA GLU A 139 19.45 12.40 1.42
C GLU A 139 20.09 11.13 1.98
N ILE A 140 20.12 10.08 1.16
CA ILE A 140 20.70 8.78 1.53
C ILE A 140 22.22 8.96 1.74
N PRO A 141 22.75 8.74 2.96
CA PRO A 141 24.13 9.11 3.31
C PRO A 141 25.15 8.03 2.91
N LEU A 142 25.13 7.57 1.67
CA LEU A 142 26.09 6.55 1.20
C LEU A 142 27.51 7.11 1.12
N GLY A 143 28.51 6.29 1.45
CA GLY A 143 29.91 6.66 1.32
C GLY A 143 30.47 7.53 2.45
N ILE A 144 29.66 7.84 3.48
CA ILE A 144 30.08 8.62 4.64
C ILE A 144 30.57 7.67 5.74
N GLU A 145 31.74 7.96 6.33
CA GLU A 145 32.23 7.27 7.52
C GLU A 145 31.46 7.76 8.76
N CYS A 146 30.96 6.85 9.60
CA CYS A 146 30.30 7.24 10.84
C CYS A 146 30.44 6.20 11.95
N ASN A 147 30.26 6.65 13.18
CA ASN A 147 30.16 5.76 14.34
C ASN A 147 28.72 5.29 14.54
N LYS A 148 27.73 6.17 14.44
CA LYS A 148 26.32 5.87 14.66
C LYS A 148 25.49 6.39 13.49
N LEU A 149 24.74 5.46 12.90
CA LEU A 149 23.72 5.74 11.90
C LEU A 149 22.34 5.50 12.50
N SER A 150 21.43 6.46 12.34
CA SER A 150 20.01 6.29 12.63
C SER A 150 19.14 6.61 11.41
N VAL A 151 18.03 5.89 11.26
CA VAL A 151 17.00 6.14 10.25
C VAL A 151 15.69 6.48 10.94
N GLU A 152 15.13 7.65 10.60
CA GLU A 152 13.80 8.07 11.04
C GLU A 152 12.75 7.57 10.05
N LEU A 153 11.92 6.62 10.49
CA LEU A 153 10.90 5.96 9.68
C LEU A 153 9.50 6.43 10.10
N LYS A 154 8.62 6.58 9.12
CA LYS A 154 7.18 6.76 9.31
C LYS A 154 6.43 5.63 8.64
N PHE A 155 5.60 4.96 9.42
CA PHE A 155 4.74 3.88 8.96
C PHE A 155 3.31 4.39 8.86
N ILE A 156 2.64 4.08 7.75
CA ILE A 156 1.19 4.27 7.60
C ILE A 156 0.55 2.90 7.57
N CYS A 157 -0.26 2.64 8.58
CA CYS A 157 -0.84 1.34 8.84
C CYS A 157 -2.36 1.40 8.89
N PHE A 158 -3.01 0.30 8.57
CA PHE A 158 -4.44 0.08 8.75
C PHE A 158 -4.66 -1.16 9.63
N SER A 159 -5.87 -1.36 10.15
CA SER A 159 -6.17 -2.61 10.85
C SER A 159 -6.02 -3.79 9.87
N GLU A 160 -5.40 -4.86 10.33
CA GLU A 160 -5.21 -6.06 9.52
C GLU A 160 -6.56 -6.67 9.12
N GLU A 161 -7.53 -6.65 10.04
CA GLU A 161 -8.91 -7.09 9.79
C GLU A 161 -9.54 -6.35 8.60
N LEU A 162 -9.41 -5.01 8.53
CA LEU A 162 -9.93 -4.22 7.43
C LEU A 162 -9.29 -4.64 6.10
N ILE A 163 -7.96 -4.74 6.07
CA ILE A 163 -7.22 -5.12 4.85
C ILE A 163 -7.63 -6.51 4.38
N LEU A 164 -7.63 -7.50 5.28
CA LEU A 164 -8.00 -8.88 4.95
C LEU A 164 -9.46 -8.96 4.49
N SER A 165 -10.36 -8.20 5.09
CA SER A 165 -11.77 -8.18 4.70
C SER A 165 -11.95 -7.68 3.25
N ILE A 166 -11.21 -6.64 2.87
CA ILE A 166 -11.21 -6.10 1.51
C ILE A 166 -10.54 -7.10 0.55
N GLU A 167 -9.38 -7.65 0.89
CA GLU A 167 -8.70 -8.66 0.06
C GLU A 167 -9.59 -9.86 -0.22
N ASN A 168 -10.25 -10.39 0.81
CA ASN A 168 -11.14 -11.55 0.71
C ASN A 168 -12.38 -11.26 -0.14
N LEU A 169 -12.97 -10.07 0.00
CA LEU A 169 -14.11 -9.67 -0.84
C LEU A 169 -13.70 -9.67 -2.32
N PHE A 170 -12.62 -8.97 -2.66
CA PHE A 170 -12.25 -8.80 -4.07
C PHE A 170 -11.64 -10.06 -4.69
N ILE A 171 -10.95 -10.91 -3.92
CA ILE A 171 -10.46 -12.18 -4.45
C ILE A 171 -11.59 -13.15 -4.78
N ASN A 172 -12.69 -13.16 -4.01
CA ASN A 172 -13.90 -13.93 -4.31
C ASN A 172 -14.55 -13.46 -5.62
N LEU A 173 -14.48 -12.16 -5.88
CA LEU A 173 -14.92 -11.54 -7.14
C LEU A 173 -13.92 -11.70 -8.30
N GLY A 174 -12.84 -12.47 -8.12
CA GLY A 174 -11.82 -12.72 -9.14
C GLY A 174 -10.82 -11.57 -9.36
N ILE A 175 -10.76 -10.61 -8.44
CA ILE A 175 -9.94 -9.39 -8.52
C ILE A 175 -8.82 -9.47 -7.50
N LYS A 176 -7.57 -9.44 -7.98
CA LYS A 176 -6.39 -9.39 -7.11
C LYS A 176 -6.04 -7.94 -6.74
N ILE A 177 -6.08 -7.61 -5.45
CA ILE A 177 -5.50 -6.36 -4.96
C ILE A 177 -3.97 -6.51 -4.92
N SER A 178 -3.28 -5.61 -5.61
CA SER A 178 -1.82 -5.63 -5.77
C SER A 178 -1.09 -4.81 -4.70
N LYS A 179 -1.65 -3.66 -4.33
CA LYS A 179 -1.14 -2.77 -3.28
C LYS A 179 -2.31 -2.02 -2.64
N PHE A 180 -2.16 -1.71 -1.35
CA PHE A 180 -3.02 -0.78 -0.63
C PHE A 180 -2.32 0.56 -0.47
N VAL A 181 -3.05 1.64 -0.70
CA VAL A 181 -2.52 3.00 -0.67
C VAL A 181 -3.43 3.90 0.15
N CYS A 182 -2.86 4.67 1.07
CA CYS A 182 -3.60 5.63 1.88
C CYS A 182 -3.91 6.88 1.06
N HIS A 183 -5.19 7.26 0.95
CA HIS A 183 -5.57 8.48 0.24
C HIS A 183 -4.94 9.73 0.85
N LYS A 184 -4.88 9.84 2.19
CA LYS A 184 -4.27 11.01 2.84
C LYS A 184 -2.80 11.19 2.45
N TYR A 185 -2.07 10.09 2.31
CA TYR A 185 -0.70 10.12 1.82
C TYR A 185 -0.62 10.59 0.36
N LEU A 186 -1.52 10.13 -0.51
CA LEU A 186 -1.60 10.63 -1.88
C LEU A 186 -1.93 12.12 -1.94
N SER A 187 -2.82 12.60 -1.07
CA SER A 187 -3.15 14.02 -0.97
C SER A 187 -1.90 14.84 -0.59
N GLU A 188 -1.21 14.46 0.49
CA GLU A 188 0.05 15.08 0.94
C GLU A 188 1.13 15.06 -0.16
N TYR A 189 1.17 14.00 -1.00
CA TYR A 189 2.10 13.92 -2.13
C TYR A 189 1.70 14.87 -3.27
N SER A 190 0.41 14.89 -3.63
CA SER A 190 -0.12 15.70 -4.74
C SER A 190 -0.15 17.20 -4.46
N GLU A 191 -0.13 17.64 -3.19
CA GLU A 191 -0.07 19.06 -2.82
C GLU A 191 1.13 19.81 -3.44
N LYS A 192 2.17 19.08 -3.85
CA LYS A 192 3.35 19.64 -4.51
C LYS A 192 3.09 20.08 -5.96
N ASP A 193 2.03 19.58 -6.59
CA ASP A 193 1.65 19.92 -7.96
C ASP A 193 0.12 20.15 -8.07
N PRO A 194 -0.34 21.41 -8.22
CA PRO A 194 -1.76 21.74 -8.33
C PRO A 194 -2.51 21.06 -9.48
N LYS A 195 -1.81 20.56 -10.51
CA LYS A 195 -2.43 19.85 -11.64
C LYS A 195 -2.56 18.35 -11.40
N MET A 196 -1.92 17.83 -10.35
CA MET A 196 -1.91 16.41 -10.06
C MET A 196 -3.20 15.97 -9.38
N ASN A 197 -3.91 15.04 -10.01
CA ASN A 197 -5.03 14.35 -9.35
C ASN A 197 -4.53 13.14 -8.53
N ILE A 198 -5.35 12.69 -7.58
CA ILE A 198 -5.02 11.58 -6.66
C ILE A 198 -4.63 10.29 -7.39
N TYR A 199 -5.22 9.99 -8.56
CA TYR A 199 -4.91 8.78 -9.31
C TYR A 199 -3.59 8.88 -10.08
N SER A 200 -3.22 10.09 -10.50
CA SER A 200 -1.89 10.38 -11.06
C SER A 200 -0.84 10.29 -9.96
N ALA A 201 -1.14 10.84 -8.77
CA ALA A 201 -0.32 10.65 -7.58
C ALA A 201 -0.14 9.16 -7.24
N ALA A 202 -1.22 8.38 -7.27
CA ALA A 202 -1.16 6.94 -7.04
C ALA A 202 -0.27 6.25 -8.08
N TYR A 203 -0.43 6.59 -9.36
CA TYR A 203 0.40 6.05 -10.44
C TYR A 203 1.89 6.37 -10.23
N ASP A 204 2.24 7.62 -9.92
CA ASP A 204 3.63 8.04 -9.68
C ASP A 204 4.24 7.33 -8.48
N ILE A 205 3.50 7.23 -7.38
CA ILE A 205 3.91 6.48 -6.18
C ILE A 205 4.14 5.00 -6.50
N LEU A 206 3.27 4.37 -7.29
CA LEU A 206 3.44 2.97 -7.71
C LEU A 206 4.68 2.76 -8.57
N ASN A 207 5.12 3.78 -9.30
CA ASN A 207 6.32 3.75 -10.13
C ASN A 207 7.58 4.27 -9.40
N GLY A 208 7.49 4.51 -8.08
CA GLY A 208 8.65 4.88 -7.26
C GLY A 208 9.05 6.36 -7.35
N ALA A 209 8.15 7.25 -7.79
CA ALA A 209 8.43 8.68 -7.89
C ALA A 209 8.70 9.34 -6.53
N ASN A 210 8.22 8.76 -5.42
CA ASN A 210 8.67 9.15 -4.09
C ASN A 210 9.90 8.33 -3.67
N VAL A 211 11.08 8.91 -3.86
CA VAL A 211 12.38 8.32 -3.46
C VAL A 211 12.50 8.03 -1.96
N ASN A 212 11.65 8.65 -1.14
CA ASN A 212 11.62 8.41 0.30
C ASN A 212 10.66 7.29 0.71
N GLU A 213 9.84 6.74 -0.20
CA GLU A 213 9.02 5.56 0.08
C GLU A 213 9.83 4.29 -0.17
N VAL A 214 9.83 3.39 0.81
CA VAL A 214 10.48 2.09 0.69
C VAL A 214 9.56 1.15 -0.08
N ASP A 215 10.03 0.64 -1.21
CA ASP A 215 9.32 -0.42 -1.94
C ASP A 215 9.46 -1.76 -1.20
N VAL A 216 8.36 -2.20 -0.59
CA VAL A 216 8.29 -3.48 0.12
C VAL A 216 7.81 -4.54 -0.86
N LYS A 217 8.75 -5.32 -1.40
CA LYS A 217 8.39 -6.50 -2.20
C LYS A 217 7.68 -7.53 -1.30
N PRO A 218 6.50 -8.04 -1.69
CA PRO A 218 5.81 -9.05 -0.90
C PRO A 218 6.73 -10.26 -0.76
N LYS A 219 6.85 -10.76 0.48
CA LYS A 219 7.56 -12.00 0.76
C LYS A 219 6.87 -13.08 -0.08
N LYS A 220 7.60 -13.81 -0.94
CA LYS A 220 7.05 -14.98 -1.64
C LYS A 220 6.45 -15.89 -0.58
N MET A 221 5.12 -15.97 -0.50
CA MET A 221 4.49 -17.02 0.28
C MET A 221 4.88 -18.32 -0.42
N LEU A 222 5.78 -19.09 0.21
CA LEU A 222 5.90 -20.50 -0.15
C LEU A 222 4.49 -21.08 -0.02
N PRO A 223 3.93 -21.73 -1.05
CA PRO A 223 2.65 -22.38 -0.91
C PRO A 223 2.77 -23.32 0.30
N LYS A 224 1.86 -23.21 1.27
CA LYS A 224 1.71 -24.24 2.31
C LYS A 224 1.26 -25.51 1.59
N GLY A 225 2.24 -26.23 1.04
CA GLY A 225 2.03 -27.42 0.24
C GLY A 225 1.34 -28.49 1.07
N PHE A 226 0.76 -29.47 0.39
CA PHE A 226 0.07 -30.61 0.99
C PHE A 226 0.78 -31.17 2.22
N PHE A 227 2.11 -31.28 2.18
CA PHE A 227 2.94 -31.76 3.30
C PHE A 227 2.89 -30.88 4.56
N VAL A 228 2.86 -29.55 4.44
CA VAL A 228 2.76 -28.64 5.61
C VAL A 228 1.39 -28.78 6.28
N ARG A 229 0.33 -29.03 5.52
CA ARG A 229 -1.01 -29.32 6.06
C ARG A 229 -1.08 -30.71 6.68
N LEU A 230 -0.42 -31.69 6.07
CA LEU A 230 -0.36 -33.07 6.54
C LEU A 230 0.34 -33.19 7.91
N PHE A 231 1.44 -32.48 8.13
CA PHE A 231 2.14 -32.51 9.43
C PHE A 231 1.37 -31.81 10.56
N ASN A 232 0.59 -30.77 10.26
CA ASN A 232 -0.29 -30.14 11.27
C ASN A 232 -1.48 -31.03 11.66
N PHE A 233 -1.79 -32.07 10.88
CA PHE A 233 -2.87 -33.01 11.15
C PHE A 233 -2.47 -34.08 12.19
N PHE A 234 -1.17 -34.27 12.44
CA PHE A 234 -0.65 -35.25 13.38
C PHE A 234 -0.25 -34.66 14.74
N ARG A 235 -0.86 -33.54 15.14
CA ARG A 235 -0.61 -32.91 16.44
C ARG A 235 -1.83 -33.01 17.34
#